data_AF-A0A381LJW7-F1
#
_entry.id   AF-A0A381LJW7-F1
#
_cell.length_a   1.000
_cell.length_b   1.000
_cell.length_c   1.000
_cell.angle_alpha   90.00
_cell.angle_beta   90.00
_cell.angle_gamma   90.00
#
_symmetry.space_group_name_H-M   'P 1'
#
loop_
_entity.id
_entity.type
_entity.pdbx_description
1 polymer ?
#
loop_
_entity_poly.entity_id
_entity_poly.type
_entity_poly.pdbx_seq_one_letter_code
_entity_poly.pdbx_strand_id
1 'polypeptide(L)'
;MTMNKSSFTSAKHWIQEISLESLPSEILLQILSYLDIPDLLSLSRTMHLLRSLTHDPLLHSHRLQRASLNLSRAIPTRPPLTELMARRVYITRNTRAALSLGRKFIMIKLNRQLGRRPNIERLVELGVMPEEFLEAWTSGDNKIQGRILMKKIREKERVKCFLREWIAELGRKVLNDENGDKNMKSSTNDSAG
;
A
#
# COMPACT_ATOMS: atom_id res chain seq x y z
N MET A 1 1.59 83.34 22.67
CA MET A 1 1.40 82.07 21.94
C MET A 1 2.19 80.98 22.64
N THR A 2 1.46 80.02 23.18
CA THR A 2 1.94 78.76 23.76
C THR A 2 2.72 77.94 22.74
N MET A 3 3.82 77.29 23.13
CA MET A 3 4.04 75.87 22.83
C MET A 3 4.96 75.24 23.87
N ASN A 4 4.51 74.07 24.28
CA ASN A 4 4.78 73.36 25.51
C ASN A 4 6.12 72.62 25.41
N LYS A 5 6.93 72.65 26.46
CA LYS A 5 8.09 71.76 26.61
C LYS A 5 7.56 70.37 26.93
N SER A 6 7.31 69.55 25.92
CA SER A 6 7.06 68.12 26.12
C SER A 6 8.39 67.39 26.30
N SER A 7 8.76 67.26 27.56
CA SER A 7 9.58 66.17 28.10
C SER A 7 9.14 64.83 27.51
N PHE A 8 9.98 64.25 26.66
CA PHE A 8 9.88 62.85 26.25
C PHE A 8 11.17 62.10 26.62
N THR A 9 11.57 62.20 27.90
CA THR A 9 12.43 61.20 28.54
C THR A 9 11.55 60.00 28.88
N SER A 10 11.20 59.22 27.86
CA SER A 10 10.33 58.04 27.99
C SER A 10 11.18 56.77 27.94
N ALA A 11 11.43 56.21 29.13
CA ALA A 11 11.71 54.80 29.42
C ALA A 11 12.43 53.96 28.34
N LYS A 12 13.76 54.10 28.21
CA LYS A 12 14.63 53.22 27.40
C LYS A 12 15.60 52.38 28.26
N HIS A 13 15.13 51.71 29.32
CA HIS A 13 16.03 50.94 30.19
C HIS A 13 15.57 49.50 30.53
N TRP A 14 14.54 48.96 29.89
CA TRP A 14 14.08 47.58 30.21
C TRP A 14 14.01 46.63 29.01
N ILE A 15 14.57 47.02 27.88
CA ILE A 15 14.86 46.10 26.79
C ILE A 15 16.30 46.34 26.41
N GLN A 16 17.20 45.68 27.14
CA GLN A 16 18.57 45.52 26.70
C GLN A 16 18.49 44.78 25.35
N GLU A 17 18.94 45.42 24.27
CA GLU A 17 19.03 44.74 22.98
C GLU A 17 20.02 43.59 23.14
N ILE A 18 19.49 42.37 23.27
CA ILE A 18 20.28 41.15 23.39
C ILE A 18 20.87 40.90 22.01
N SER A 19 22.05 41.46 21.76
CA SER A 19 22.86 41.14 20.59
C SER A 19 23.49 39.75 20.77
N LEU A 20 23.69 39.03 19.68
CA LEU A 20 24.33 37.70 19.69
C LEU A 20 25.73 37.72 20.33
N GLU A 21 26.39 38.88 20.28
CA GLU A 21 27.72 39.11 20.88
C GLU A 21 27.67 39.18 22.42
N SER A 22 26.50 39.43 23.01
CA SER A 22 26.31 39.44 24.47
C SER A 22 26.10 38.04 25.06
N LEU A 23 25.95 37.01 24.22
CA LEU A 23 25.75 35.63 24.65
C LEU A 23 27.09 34.92 24.90
N PRO A 24 27.21 34.09 25.95
CA PRO A 24 28.41 33.28 26.19
C PRO A 24 28.71 32.33 25.01
N SER A 25 29.99 32.19 24.68
CA SER A 25 30.45 31.36 23.55
C SER A 25 30.10 29.89 23.72
N GLU A 26 29.99 29.40 24.97
CA GLU A 26 29.63 28.02 25.29
C GLU A 26 28.21 27.68 24.83
N ILE A 27 27.27 28.63 24.98
CA ILE A 27 25.88 28.44 24.56
C ILE A 27 25.82 28.43 23.02
N LEU A 28 26.55 29.32 22.37
CA LEU A 28 26.66 29.34 20.91
C LEU A 28 27.30 28.04 20.39
N LEU A 29 28.39 27.56 21.00
CA LEU A 29 29.02 26.29 20.64
C LEU A 29 28.08 25.11 20.82
N GLN A 30 27.30 25.10 21.90
CA GLN A 30 26.31 24.06 22.13
C GLN A 30 25.26 24.05 21.02
N ILE A 31 24.73 25.20 20.62
CA ILE A 31 23.75 25.33 19.52
C ILE A 31 24.38 24.89 18.19
N LEU A 32 25.57 25.39 17.87
CA LEU A 32 26.31 25.07 16.65
C LEU A 32 26.62 23.56 16.55
N SER A 33 26.72 22.86 17.67
CA SER A 33 27.01 21.42 17.69
C SER A 33 25.87 20.56 17.11
N TYR A 34 24.65 21.08 17.05
CA TYR A 34 23.48 20.40 16.47
C TYR A 34 23.25 20.73 15.00
N LEU A 35 23.96 21.71 14.45
CA LEU A 35 23.81 22.10 13.06
C LEU A 35 24.61 21.20 12.11
N ASP A 36 24.08 21.05 10.90
CA ASP A 36 24.75 20.33 9.84
C ASP A 36 25.92 21.15 9.26
N ILE A 37 26.85 20.46 8.59
CA ILE A 37 28.03 21.08 7.97
C ILE A 37 27.68 22.24 7.00
N PRO A 38 26.69 22.12 6.09
CA PRO A 38 26.29 23.24 5.22
C PRO A 38 25.76 24.46 5.99
N ASP A 39 25.06 24.25 7.10
CA ASP A 39 24.48 25.34 7.89
C ASP A 39 25.56 26.08 8.67
N LEU A 40 26.53 25.35 9.23
CA LEU A 40 27.73 25.90 9.86
C LEU A 40 28.54 26.77 8.89
N LEU A 41 28.74 26.29 7.65
CA LEU A 41 29.43 27.06 6.61
C LEU A 41 28.66 28.36 6.31
N SER A 42 27.34 28.30 6.26
CA SER A 42 26.48 29.46 6.01
C SER A 42 26.58 30.48 7.14
N LEU A 43 26.57 30.05 8.41
CA LEU A 43 26.73 30.91 9.58
C LEU A 43 28.13 31.53 9.70
N SER A 44 29.17 30.81 9.30
CA SER A 44 30.54 31.33 9.24
C SER A 44 30.70 32.53 8.27
N ARG A 45 29.79 32.67 7.31
CA ARG A 45 29.78 33.76 6.33
C ARG A 45 29.00 34.99 6.81
N THR A 46 28.10 34.85 7.78
CA THR A 46 27.26 35.97 8.24
C THR A 46 27.95 36.83 9.30
N MET A 47 28.72 36.23 10.21
CA MET A 47 29.35 36.96 11.33
C MET A 47 30.77 36.45 11.63
N HIS A 48 31.67 37.36 12.03
CA HIS A 48 33.05 37.02 12.41
C HIS A 48 33.12 36.18 13.70
N LEU A 49 32.25 36.44 14.67
CA LEU A 49 32.12 35.64 15.90
C LEU A 49 31.73 34.19 15.57
N LEU A 50 30.72 33.99 14.73
CA LEU A 50 30.29 32.65 14.31
C LEU A 50 31.37 31.96 13.47
N ARG A 51 32.14 32.73 12.68
CA ARG A 51 33.30 32.19 11.96
C ARG A 51 34.33 31.61 12.91
N SER A 52 34.72 32.30 13.98
CA SER A 52 35.72 31.76 14.91
C SER A 52 35.18 30.52 15.64
N LEU A 53 33.94 30.56 16.13
CA LEU A 53 33.31 29.45 16.84
C LEU A 53 33.07 28.23 15.95
N THR A 54 32.77 28.43 14.67
CA THR A 54 32.58 27.32 13.71
C THR A 54 33.89 26.57 13.45
N HIS A 55 35.03 27.25 13.55
CA HIS A 55 36.36 26.63 13.36
C HIS A 55 36.96 26.11 14.68
N ASP A 56 36.23 26.19 15.80
CA ASP A 56 36.71 25.73 17.09
C ASP A 56 36.87 24.19 17.10
N PRO A 57 38.05 23.65 17.45
CA PRO A 57 38.24 22.20 17.58
C PRO A 57 37.32 21.55 18.61
N LEU A 58 36.90 22.27 19.67
CA LEU A 58 35.99 21.74 20.68
C LEU A 58 34.63 21.38 20.09
N LEU A 59 34.09 22.24 19.21
CA LEU A 59 32.86 21.99 18.47
C LEU A 59 32.95 20.67 17.68
N HIS A 60 34.03 20.51 16.92
CA HIS A 60 34.23 19.34 16.08
C HIS A 60 34.48 18.05 16.89
N SER A 61 35.16 18.15 18.04
CA SER A 61 35.37 17.02 18.95
C SER A 61 34.05 16.49 19.52
N HIS A 62 33.15 17.39 19.95
CA HIS A 62 31.83 17.02 20.47
C HIS A 62 30.95 16.39 19.38
N ARG A 63 30.98 16.96 18.17
CA ARG A 63 30.25 16.41 17.01
C ARG A 63 30.74 15.02 16.64
N LEU A 64 32.05 14.79 16.65
CA LEU A 64 32.64 13.48 16.38
C LEU A 64 32.25 12.45 17.44
N GLN A 65 32.35 12.80 18.73
CA GLN A 65 31.94 11.92 19.82
C GLN A 65 30.47 11.54 19.70
N ARG A 66 29.59 12.50 19.43
CA ARG A 66 28.17 12.26 19.23
C ARG A 66 27.89 11.39 18.02
N ALA A 67 28.55 11.64 16.88
CA ALA A 67 28.41 10.83 15.69
C ALA A 67 28.86 9.38 15.95
N SER A 68 29.96 9.19 16.68
CA SER A 68 30.45 7.87 17.10
C SER A 68 29.45 7.14 17.99
N LEU A 69 28.87 7.82 18.98
CA LEU A 69 27.82 7.25 19.85
C LEU A 69 26.57 6.89 19.04
N ASN A 70 26.12 7.76 18.14
CA ASN A 70 24.97 7.47 17.29
C ASN A 70 25.23 6.28 16.38
N LEU A 71 26.41 6.20 15.76
CA LEU A 71 26.81 5.11 14.89
C LEU A 71 26.90 3.79 15.66
N SER A 72 27.48 3.80 16.87
CA SER A 72 27.57 2.62 17.74
C SER A 72 26.18 2.04 18.10
N ARG A 73 25.17 2.90 18.21
CA ARG A 73 23.76 2.50 18.45
C ARG A 73 23.04 2.08 17.17
N ALA A 74 23.33 2.73 16.04
CA ALA A 74 22.64 2.48 14.78
C ALA A 74 23.14 1.22 14.05
N ILE A 75 24.44 0.90 14.12
CA ILE A 75 25.01 -0.26 13.43
C ILE A 75 24.32 -1.57 13.84
N PRO A 76 24.10 -1.88 15.14
CA PRO A 76 23.44 -3.11 15.55
C PRO A 76 21.97 -3.21 15.09
N THR A 77 21.27 -2.09 14.96
CA THR A 77 19.88 -2.06 14.47
C THR A 77 19.76 -2.28 12.96
N ARG A 78 20.89 -2.31 12.25
CA ARG A 78 20.92 -2.45 10.79
C ARG A 78 20.57 -3.89 10.39
N PRO A 79 19.58 -4.09 9.50
CA PRO A 79 19.27 -5.42 8.99
C PRO A 79 20.45 -6.03 8.21
N PRO A 80 20.65 -7.35 8.25
CA PRO A 80 21.72 -8.02 7.53
C PRO A 80 21.53 -7.92 6.02
N LEU A 81 22.62 -8.10 5.27
CA LEU A 81 22.63 -8.00 3.81
C LEU A 81 21.64 -8.97 3.15
N THR A 82 21.50 -10.18 3.71
CA THR A 82 20.57 -11.20 3.22
C THR A 82 19.12 -10.74 3.27
N GLU A 83 18.72 -10.05 4.35
CA GLU A 83 17.39 -9.47 4.50
C GLU A 83 17.16 -8.33 3.51
N LEU A 84 18.16 -7.47 3.31
CA LEU A 84 18.09 -6.38 2.32
C LEU A 84 17.96 -6.91 0.88
N MET A 85 18.62 -8.02 0.57
CA MET A 85 18.47 -8.71 -0.72
C MET A 85 17.09 -9.34 -0.86
N ALA A 86 16.58 -9.99 0.19
CA ALA A 86 15.24 -10.58 0.20
C ALA A 86 14.13 -9.52 0.00
N ARG A 87 14.27 -8.36 0.65
CA ARG A 87 13.37 -7.21 0.49
C ARG A 87 13.56 -6.45 -0.84
N ARG A 88 14.50 -6.87 -1.69
CA ARG A 88 14.88 -6.21 -2.95
C ARG A 88 15.31 -4.75 -2.78
N VAL A 89 15.79 -4.38 -1.60
CA VAL A 89 16.35 -3.05 -1.30
C VAL A 89 17.80 -2.99 -1.77
N TYR A 90 18.58 -4.04 -1.52
CA TYR A 90 19.94 -4.17 -2.04
C TYR A 90 19.95 -5.00 -3.33
N ILE A 91 20.41 -4.39 -4.41
CA ILE A 91 20.44 -5.00 -5.75
C ILE A 91 21.89 -5.11 -6.21
N THR A 92 22.37 -6.34 -6.35
CA THR A 92 23.67 -6.63 -6.98
C THR A 92 23.64 -6.38 -8.49
N ARG A 93 24.81 -6.19 -9.11
CA ARG A 93 24.91 -6.04 -10.58
C ARG A 93 24.22 -7.18 -11.33
N ASN A 94 24.40 -8.41 -10.84
CA ASN A 94 23.84 -9.62 -11.47
C ASN A 94 22.32 -9.67 -11.32
N THR A 95 21.78 -9.33 -10.14
CA THR A 95 20.32 -9.29 -9.94
C THR A 95 19.67 -8.19 -10.78
N ARG A 96 20.31 -7.02 -10.94
CA ARG A 96 19.84 -5.97 -11.85
C ARG A 96 19.78 -6.44 -13.31
N ALA A 97 20.82 -7.13 -13.78
CA ALA A 97 20.86 -7.71 -15.12
C ALA A 97 19.77 -8.79 -15.30
N ALA A 98 19.61 -9.69 -14.32
CA ALA A 98 18.59 -10.73 -14.32
C ALA A 98 17.17 -10.15 -14.33
N LEU A 99 16.88 -9.10 -13.57
CA LEU A 99 15.58 -8.42 -13.59
C LEU A 99 15.28 -7.78 -14.95
N SER A 100 16.29 -7.15 -15.57
CA SER A 100 16.17 -6.58 -16.92
C SER A 100 15.84 -7.66 -17.95
N LEU A 101 16.57 -8.78 -17.90
CA LEU A 101 16.34 -9.91 -18.79
C LEU A 101 14.97 -10.57 -18.54
N GLY A 102 14.57 -10.76 -17.27
CA GLY A 102 13.26 -11.28 -16.89
C GLY A 102 12.12 -10.42 -17.42
N ARG A 103 12.24 -9.08 -17.36
CA ARG A 103 11.27 -8.16 -17.96
C ARG A 103 11.19 -8.32 -19.48
N LYS A 104 12.33 -8.46 -20.17
CA LYS A 104 12.35 -8.72 -21.61
C LYS A 104 11.68 -10.04 -21.97
N PHE A 105 11.92 -11.11 -21.20
CA PHE A 105 11.25 -12.38 -21.42
C PHE A 105 9.74 -12.30 -21.16
N ILE A 106 9.31 -11.61 -20.11
CA ILE A 106 7.88 -11.35 -19.86
C ILE A 106 7.27 -10.57 -21.02
N MET A 107 7.95 -9.53 -21.51
CA MET A 107 7.50 -8.74 -22.65
C MET A 107 7.35 -9.59 -23.91
N ILE A 108 8.35 -10.42 -24.24
CA ILE A 108 8.29 -11.35 -25.38
C ILE A 108 7.13 -12.34 -25.21
N LYS A 109 6.96 -12.89 -24.01
CA LYS A 109 5.86 -13.81 -23.70
C LYS A 109 4.52 -13.13 -23.88
N LEU A 110 4.33 -11.94 -23.31
CA LEU A 110 3.09 -11.17 -23.43
C LEU A 110 2.80 -10.81 -24.89
N ASN A 111 3.79 -10.33 -25.66
CA ASN A 111 3.60 -10.02 -27.07
C ASN A 111 3.12 -11.24 -27.87
N ARG A 112 3.69 -12.43 -27.60
CA ARG A 112 3.24 -13.68 -28.22
C ARG A 112 1.82 -14.07 -27.81
N GLN A 113 1.46 -13.88 -26.54
CA GLN A 113 0.12 -14.21 -26.02
C GLN A 113 -0.93 -13.23 -26.52
N LEU A 114 -0.61 -11.94 -26.59
CA LEU A 114 -1.50 -10.91 -27.11
C LEU A 114 -1.74 -11.10 -28.62
N GLY A 115 -0.71 -11.48 -29.39
CA GLY A 115 -0.90 -11.82 -30.81
C GLY A 115 -1.75 -13.06 -31.06
N ARG A 116 -1.84 -13.97 -30.07
CA ARG A 116 -2.71 -15.17 -30.12
C ARG A 116 -4.05 -14.97 -29.42
N ARG A 117 -4.35 -13.75 -28.96
CA ARG A 117 -5.55 -13.46 -28.18
C ARG A 117 -6.79 -13.74 -29.03
N PRO A 118 -7.67 -14.67 -28.63
CA PRO A 118 -8.93 -14.91 -29.33
C PRO A 118 -9.83 -13.67 -29.31
N ASN A 119 -10.63 -13.47 -30.36
CA ASN A 119 -11.67 -12.44 -30.39
C ASN A 119 -12.77 -12.76 -29.36
N ILE A 120 -13.52 -11.74 -28.95
CA ILE A 120 -14.64 -11.90 -28.02
C ILE A 120 -15.72 -12.84 -28.55
N GLU A 121 -16.04 -12.78 -29.85
CA GLU A 121 -16.98 -13.69 -30.51
C GLU A 121 -16.54 -15.15 -30.35
N ARG A 122 -15.25 -15.41 -30.58
CA ARG A 122 -14.69 -16.76 -30.39
C ARG A 122 -14.74 -17.22 -28.94
N LEU A 123 -14.66 -16.31 -27.97
CA LEU A 123 -14.83 -16.65 -26.54
C LEU A 123 -16.28 -16.98 -26.18
N VAL A 124 -17.24 -16.37 -26.88
CA VAL A 124 -18.67 -16.69 -26.76
C VAL A 124 -18.97 -18.05 -27.39
N GLU A 125 -18.46 -18.31 -28.58
CA GLU A 125 -18.58 -19.62 -29.25
C GLU A 125 -18.00 -20.77 -28.39
N LEU A 126 -16.89 -20.52 -27.71
CA LEU A 126 -16.26 -21.50 -26.80
C LEU A 126 -16.97 -21.61 -25.44
N GLY A 127 -18.04 -20.85 -25.20
CA GLY A 127 -18.80 -20.86 -23.95
C GLY A 127 -18.05 -20.30 -22.74
N VAL A 128 -16.89 -19.66 -22.96
CA VAL A 128 -16.09 -19.02 -21.91
C VAL A 128 -16.75 -17.72 -21.46
N MET A 129 -17.35 -16.98 -22.41
CA MET A 129 -18.05 -15.73 -22.17
C MET A 129 -19.54 -15.85 -22.56
N PRO A 130 -20.49 -15.32 -21.77
CA PRO A 130 -21.91 -15.26 -22.16
C PRO A 130 -22.16 -14.32 -23.34
N GLU A 131 -23.18 -14.58 -24.13
CA GLU A 131 -23.59 -13.75 -25.28
C GLU A 131 -23.91 -12.30 -24.88
N GLU A 132 -24.51 -12.09 -23.70
CA GLU A 132 -24.82 -10.76 -23.14
C GLU A 132 -23.58 -9.83 -23.04
N PHE A 133 -22.37 -10.38 -23.03
CA PHE A 133 -21.14 -9.58 -23.00
C PHE A 133 -20.77 -8.99 -24.37
N LEU A 134 -21.20 -9.58 -25.49
CA LEU A 134 -20.86 -9.07 -26.81
C LEU A 134 -21.47 -7.68 -27.04
N GLU A 135 -22.74 -7.52 -26.65
CA GLU A 135 -23.47 -6.24 -26.70
C GLU A 135 -22.87 -5.19 -25.76
N ALA A 136 -22.45 -5.62 -24.57
CA ALA A 136 -21.81 -4.74 -23.58
C ALA A 136 -20.42 -4.27 -24.02
N TRP A 137 -19.67 -5.14 -24.70
CA TRP A 137 -18.29 -4.87 -25.13
C TRP A 137 -18.24 -3.91 -26.32
N THR A 138 -19.20 -3.99 -27.25
CA THR A 138 -19.35 -3.04 -28.36
C THR A 138 -19.91 -1.69 -27.89
N SER A 139 -20.77 -1.68 -26.87
CA SER A 139 -21.38 -0.45 -26.31
C SER A 139 -20.48 0.29 -25.31
N GLY A 140 -19.37 -0.30 -24.86
CA GLY A 140 -18.42 0.31 -23.93
C GLY A 140 -18.90 0.39 -22.46
N ASP A 141 -20.01 -0.26 -22.12
CA ASP A 141 -20.63 -0.12 -20.80
C ASP A 141 -20.16 -1.22 -19.82
N ASN A 142 -19.04 -0.94 -19.15
CA ASN A 142 -18.35 -1.89 -18.25
C ASN A 142 -19.19 -2.32 -17.02
N LYS A 143 -20.27 -1.60 -16.69
CA LYS A 143 -21.15 -1.93 -15.56
C LYS A 143 -21.95 -3.22 -15.78
N ILE A 144 -22.05 -3.69 -17.02
CA ILE A 144 -22.85 -4.86 -17.38
C ILE A 144 -22.16 -6.16 -16.91
N GLN A 145 -20.83 -6.21 -16.83
CA GLN A 145 -20.08 -7.42 -16.47
C GLN A 145 -20.43 -7.93 -15.06
N GLY A 146 -20.51 -7.03 -14.07
CA GLY A 146 -20.87 -7.39 -12.70
C GLY A 146 -22.33 -7.86 -12.59
N ARG A 147 -23.24 -7.32 -13.40
CA ARG A 147 -24.65 -7.71 -13.42
C ARG A 147 -24.85 -9.10 -14.02
N ILE A 148 -24.13 -9.44 -15.09
CA ILE A 148 -24.23 -10.77 -15.71
C ILE A 148 -23.71 -11.86 -14.77
N LEU A 149 -22.61 -11.60 -14.05
CA LEU A 149 -22.12 -12.52 -13.02
C LEU A 149 -23.18 -12.79 -11.94
N MET A 150 -23.82 -11.73 -11.44
CA MET A 150 -24.88 -11.85 -10.44
C MET A 150 -26.13 -12.58 -10.96
N LYS A 151 -26.52 -12.34 -12.22
CA LYS A 151 -27.61 -13.08 -12.89
C LYS A 151 -27.27 -14.56 -12.98
N LYS A 152 -26.06 -14.92 -13.41
CA LYS A 152 -25.63 -16.32 -13.56
C LYS A 152 -25.59 -17.07 -12.23
N ILE A 153 -25.12 -16.41 -11.17
CA ILE A 153 -25.15 -16.98 -9.81
C ILE A 153 -26.60 -17.23 -9.38
N ARG A 154 -27.49 -16.26 -9.61
CA ARG A 154 -28.91 -16.37 -9.28
C ARG A 154 -29.60 -17.49 -10.06
N GLU A 155 -29.39 -17.57 -11.36
CA GLU A 155 -29.96 -18.62 -12.21
C GLU A 155 -29.45 -20.01 -11.82
N LYS A 156 -28.15 -20.13 -11.52
CA LYS A 156 -27.59 -21.38 -10.99
C LYS A 156 -28.27 -21.80 -9.68
N GLU A 157 -28.51 -20.86 -8.77
CA GLU A 157 -29.18 -21.18 -7.50
C GLU A 157 -30.66 -21.51 -7.70
N ARG A 158 -31.36 -20.84 -8.63
CA ARG A 158 -32.73 -21.19 -9.02
C ARG A 158 -32.84 -22.60 -9.57
N VAL A 159 -31.99 -22.95 -10.54
CA VAL A 159 -31.94 -24.29 -11.14
C VAL A 159 -31.63 -25.34 -10.07
N LYS A 160 -30.71 -25.04 -9.16
CA LYS A 160 -30.37 -25.92 -8.04
C LYS A 160 -31.54 -26.10 -7.06
N CYS A 161 -32.26 -25.04 -6.71
CA CYS A 161 -33.47 -25.14 -5.87
C CYS A 161 -34.55 -25.97 -6.57
N PHE A 162 -34.82 -25.70 -7.85
CA PHE A 162 -35.78 -26.45 -8.64
C PHE A 162 -35.43 -27.94 -8.74
N LEU A 163 -34.17 -28.26 -9.04
CA LEU A 163 -33.70 -29.65 -9.11
C LEU A 163 -33.84 -30.37 -7.76
N ARG A 164 -33.56 -29.70 -6.64
CA ARG A 164 -33.74 -30.28 -5.31
C ARG A 164 -35.20 -30.62 -5.04
N GLU A 165 -36.11 -29.69 -5.35
CA GLU A 165 -37.54 -29.89 -5.18
C GLU A 165 -38.07 -31.00 -6.09
N TRP A 166 -37.65 -31.01 -7.37
CA TRP A 166 -38.02 -32.04 -8.32
C TRP A 166 -37.50 -33.44 -7.92
N ILE A 167 -36.27 -33.54 -7.44
CA ILE A 167 -35.71 -34.80 -6.91
C ILE A 167 -36.49 -35.24 -5.66
N ALA A 168 -36.86 -34.33 -4.77
CA ALA A 168 -37.66 -34.66 -3.59
C ALA A 168 -39.07 -35.14 -3.96
N GLU A 169 -39.71 -34.51 -4.96
CA GLU A 169 -40.99 -34.93 -5.52
C GLU A 169 -40.93 -36.33 -6.12
N LEU A 170 -39.90 -36.60 -6.94
CA LEU A 170 -39.65 -37.93 -7.51
C LEU A 170 -39.43 -38.97 -6.40
N GLY A 171 -38.65 -38.65 -5.38
CA GLY A 171 -38.42 -39.54 -4.24
C GLY A 171 -39.72 -39.87 -3.48
N ARG A 172 -40.61 -38.90 -3.30
CA ARG A 172 -41.94 -39.12 -2.69
C ARG A 172 -42.83 -40.02 -3.54
N LYS A 173 -42.83 -39.85 -4.86
CA LYS A 173 -43.60 -40.72 -5.77
C LYS A 173 -43.11 -42.16 -5.72
N VAL A 174 -41.80 -42.38 -5.78
CA VAL A 174 -41.20 -43.72 -5.67
C VAL A 174 -41.57 -44.40 -4.34
N LEU A 175 -41.51 -43.68 -3.21
CA LEU A 175 -41.92 -44.22 -1.90
C LEU A 175 -43.42 -44.53 -1.83
N ASN A 176 -44.27 -43.72 -2.46
CA ASN A 176 -45.71 -43.94 -2.50
C ASN A 176 -46.07 -45.15 -3.37
N ASP A 177 -45.36 -45.36 -4.49
CA ASP A 177 -45.52 -46.54 -5.35
C ASP A 177 -45.08 -47.82 -4.61
N GLU A 178 -43.96 -47.78 -3.88
CA GLU A 178 -43.52 -48.90 -3.04
C GLU A 178 -44.47 -49.22 -1.88
N ASN A 179 -45.10 -48.20 -1.28
CA ASN A 179 -46.07 -48.39 -0.20
C ASN A 179 -47.44 -48.85 -0.72
N GLY A 180 -47.84 -48.43 -1.93
CA GLY A 180 -49.03 -48.94 -2.61
C GLY A 180 -48.94 -50.44 -2.89
N ASP A 181 -47.77 -50.91 -3.36
CA ASP A 181 -47.50 -52.34 -3.58
C ASP A 181 -47.47 -53.17 -2.28
N LYS A 182 -47.02 -52.58 -1.17
CA LYS A 182 -47.06 -53.25 0.15
C LYS A 182 -48.47 -53.35 0.72
N ASN A 183 -49.30 -52.32 0.55
CA ASN A 183 -50.66 -52.28 1.07
C ASN A 183 -51.63 -53.19 0.29
N MET A 184 -51.38 -53.40 -1.01
CA MET A 184 -52.12 -54.37 -1.83
C MET A 184 -51.81 -55.83 -1.43
N LYS A 185 -50.57 -56.10 -1.00
CA LYS A 185 -50.11 -57.42 -0.53
C LYS A 185 -50.54 -57.75 0.90
N SER A 186 -50.74 -56.76 1.78
CA SER A 186 -51.33 -56.99 3.11
C SER A 186 -52.83 -57.24 3.04
N SER A 187 -53.56 -56.53 2.18
CA SER A 187 -55.02 -56.68 2.02
C SER A 187 -55.44 -58.04 1.45
N THR A 188 -54.56 -58.74 0.74
CA THR A 188 -54.81 -60.09 0.20
C THR A 188 -54.58 -61.21 1.23
N ASN A 189 -53.85 -60.95 2.32
CA ASN A 189 -53.56 -61.96 3.33
C ASN A 189 -54.60 -62.02 4.46
N ASP A 190 -55.44 -61.00 4.62
CA ASP A 190 -56.49 -60.94 5.66
C ASP A 190 -57.83 -61.58 5.24
N SER A 191 -57.93 -62.10 4.01
CA SER A 191 -59.14 -62.81 3.50
C SER A 191 -59.01 -64.35 3.48
N ALA A 192 -58.01 -64.92 4.16
CA ALA A 192 -57.74 -66.36 4.19
C ALA A 192 -57.77 -66.99 5.60
N GLY A 193 -58.42 -66.34 6.57
CA GLY A 193 -58.61 -66.85 7.94
C GLY A 193 -60.06 -67.19 8.26
#